data_AF-A0A1G3FG01-F1
#
_entry.id   AF-A0A1G3FG01-F1
#
_cell.length_a   1.000
_cell.length_b   1.000
_cell.length_c   1.000
_cell.angle_alpha   90.00
_cell.angle_beta   90.00
_cell.angle_gamma   90.00
#
_symmetry.space_group_name_H-M   'P 1'
#
loop_
_entity.id
_entity.type
_entity.pdbx_description
1 polymer ?
#
loop_
_entity_poly.entity_id
_entity_poly.type
_entity_poly.pdbx_seq_one_letter_code
_entity_poly.pdbx_strand_id
1 'polypeptide(L)'
;MTERQLPVHGDIAARKGKPRAPEVVATLCRRSGQHCPAAMVFIRQVLRAAELAIAAAPEFEMTGATTLAGCAEGCPALFRLSAVGVDVFCGVGPEGDADALARFATGFLEARAPVPLPPATSVPLALLRVPAPPIAEPLCRVS
;
A
#
# COMPACT_ATOMS: atom_id res chain seq x y z
N MET A 1 -51.27 19.91 -31.53
CA MET A 1 -51.17 19.47 -30.13
C MET A 1 -50.11 18.39 -30.10
N THR A 2 -48.91 18.78 -29.66
CA THR A 2 -47.67 18.01 -29.80
C THR A 2 -47.18 17.75 -28.40
N GLU A 3 -47.25 16.51 -27.93
CA GLU A 3 -46.67 16.14 -26.64
C GLU A 3 -45.57 15.11 -26.87
N ARG A 4 -44.35 15.52 -26.49
CA ARG A 4 -43.09 14.84 -26.71
C ARG A 4 -42.93 13.71 -25.69
N GLN A 5 -42.69 12.52 -26.20
CA GLN A 5 -42.20 11.36 -25.46
C GLN A 5 -40.91 11.71 -24.70
N LEU A 6 -40.87 11.56 -23.38
CA LEU A 6 -39.62 11.44 -22.62
C LEU A 6 -39.18 9.97 -22.59
N PRO A 7 -37.92 9.64 -22.96
CA PRO A 7 -37.34 8.37 -22.56
C PRO A 7 -36.76 8.50 -21.16
N VAL A 8 -37.36 7.81 -20.19
CA VAL A 8 -36.85 7.69 -18.81
C VAL A 8 -36.24 6.30 -18.64
N HIS A 9 -35.16 6.00 -19.34
CA HIS A 9 -34.26 4.88 -19.01
C HIS A 9 -32.84 5.40 -19.17
N GLY A 10 -32.31 5.95 -18.06
CA GLY A 10 -30.91 6.32 -17.97
C GLY A 10 -30.06 5.07 -17.89
N ASP A 11 -29.39 4.74 -18.98
CA ASP A 11 -28.34 3.74 -19.02
C ASP A 11 -27.26 4.11 -17.98
N ILE A 12 -27.15 3.33 -16.90
CA ILE A 12 -25.95 3.30 -16.08
C ILE A 12 -24.89 2.55 -16.91
N ALA A 13 -24.36 3.24 -17.91
CA ALA A 13 -23.19 2.80 -18.64
C ALA A 13 -22.02 2.73 -17.65
N ALA A 14 -21.66 1.50 -17.27
CA ALA A 14 -20.45 1.19 -16.53
C ALA A 14 -19.27 1.91 -17.20
N ARG A 15 -18.77 2.96 -16.54
CA ARG A 15 -17.54 3.63 -16.98
C ARG A 15 -16.42 2.61 -16.89
N LYS A 16 -16.05 2.01 -18.04
CA LYS A 16 -14.78 1.26 -18.22
C LYS A 16 -13.62 2.24 -18.10
N GLY A 17 -13.37 2.73 -16.89
CA GLY A 17 -12.18 3.48 -16.54
C GLY A 17 -11.01 2.53 -16.31
N LYS A 18 -9.84 2.86 -16.84
CA LYS A 18 -8.57 2.21 -16.45
C LYS A 18 -8.48 2.23 -14.91
N PRO A 19 -8.10 1.12 -14.24
CA PRO A 19 -7.91 1.13 -12.79
C PRO A 19 -6.95 2.26 -12.43
N ARG A 20 -7.39 3.15 -11.54
CA ARG A 20 -6.52 4.21 -11.01
C ARG A 20 -5.41 3.50 -10.23
N ALA A 21 -4.17 3.91 -10.46
CA ALA A 21 -3.05 3.40 -9.67
C ALA A 21 -3.38 3.62 -8.19
N PRO A 22 -3.14 2.62 -7.32
CA PRO A 22 -3.44 2.76 -5.91
C PRO A 22 -2.66 3.93 -5.33
N GLU A 23 -3.30 4.66 -4.42
CA GLU A 23 -2.70 5.83 -3.79
C GLU A 23 -1.61 5.38 -2.81
N VAL A 24 -0.42 5.95 -2.95
CA VAL A 24 0.71 5.70 -2.06
C VAL A 24 0.73 6.80 -1.01
N VAL A 25 0.53 6.43 0.26
CA VAL A 25 0.75 7.32 1.40
C VAL A 25 2.22 7.24 1.77
N ALA A 26 2.93 8.36 1.75
CA ALA A 26 4.36 8.41 2.01
C ALA A 26 4.72 9.54 2.98
N THR A 27 5.56 9.21 3.95
CA THR A 27 6.23 10.21 4.78
C THR A 27 7.43 10.83 4.06
N LEU A 28 7.95 11.94 4.59
CA LEU A 28 9.23 12.50 4.14
C LEU A 28 10.38 11.70 4.74
N CYS A 29 11.44 11.50 3.95
CA CYS A 29 12.65 10.88 4.43
C CYS A 29 13.34 11.79 5.44
N ARG A 30 13.58 11.30 6.66
CA ARG A 30 14.27 12.07 7.72
C ARG A 30 15.72 12.43 7.36
N ARG A 31 16.33 11.71 6.40
CA ARG A 31 17.69 11.99 5.91
C ARG A 31 17.72 13.10 4.85
N SER A 32 16.80 13.09 3.88
CA SER A 32 16.82 14.03 2.75
C SER A 32 15.77 15.14 2.84
N GLY A 33 14.81 15.04 3.76
CA GLY A 33 13.67 15.96 3.88
C GLY A 33 12.65 15.85 2.73
N GLN A 34 12.79 14.87 1.83
CA GLN A 34 11.96 14.69 0.64
C GLN A 34 11.38 13.27 0.58
N HIS A 35 10.36 13.04 -0.26
CA HIS A 35 9.91 11.66 -0.52
C HIS A 35 11.02 10.84 -1.18
N CYS A 36 11.14 9.56 -0.80
CA CYS A 36 12.19 8.69 -1.33
C CYS A 36 11.81 8.17 -2.74
N PRO A 37 12.51 8.58 -3.82
CA PRO A 37 12.15 8.16 -5.18
C PRO A 37 12.36 6.66 -5.40
N ALA A 38 13.43 6.09 -4.83
CA ALA A 38 13.71 4.65 -4.94
C ALA A 38 12.62 3.80 -4.27
N ALA A 39 12.13 4.22 -3.10
CA ALA A 39 11.03 3.53 -2.43
C ALA A 39 9.71 3.64 -3.20
N MET A 40 9.43 4.79 -3.82
CA MET A 40 8.24 4.99 -4.66
C MET A 40 8.25 4.10 -5.91
N VAL A 41 9.42 3.81 -6.48
CA VAL A 41 9.55 2.84 -7.57
C VAL A 41 9.38 1.43 -7.04
N PHE A 42 10.07 1.10 -5.94
CA PHE A 42 10.04 -0.23 -5.35
C PHE A 42 8.64 -0.68 -4.92
N ILE A 43 7.90 0.16 -4.19
CA ILE A 43 6.54 -0.20 -3.74
C ILE A 43 5.59 -0.49 -4.92
N ARG A 44 5.77 0.19 -6.06
CA ARG A 44 5.00 -0.09 -7.28
C ARG A 44 5.33 -1.45 -7.89
N GLN A 45 6.58 -1.89 -7.81
CA GLN A 45 6.97 -3.24 -8.25
C GLN A 45 6.42 -4.31 -7.31
N VAL A 46 6.48 -4.07 -5.99
CA VAL A 46 5.90 -4.98 -4.99
C VAL A 46 4.39 -5.08 -5.18
N LEU A 47 3.67 -3.98 -5.43
CA LEU A 47 2.25 -3.99 -5.76
C LEU A 47 1.94 -4.85 -6.99
N ARG A 48 2.76 -4.74 -8.05
CA ARG A 48 2.56 -5.54 -9.24
C ARG A 48 2.76 -7.04 -8.98
N ALA A 49 3.73 -7.39 -8.14
CA ALA A 49 3.92 -8.77 -7.69
C ALA A 49 2.75 -9.23 -6.80
N ALA A 50 2.25 -8.35 -5.92
CA ALA A 50 1.13 -8.62 -5.04
C ALA A 50 -0.16 -8.93 -5.80
N GLU A 51 -0.45 -8.17 -6.87
CA GLU A 51 -1.61 -8.43 -7.73
C GLU A 51 -1.63 -9.87 -8.26
N LEU A 52 -0.46 -10.39 -8.67
CA LEU A 52 -0.34 -11.76 -9.18
C LEU A 52 -0.44 -12.80 -8.07
N ALA A 53 0.24 -12.56 -6.94
CA ALA A 53 0.29 -13.49 -5.82
C ALA A 53 -1.08 -13.63 -5.14
N ILE A 54 -1.76 -12.51 -4.85
CA ILE A 54 -3.08 -12.48 -4.21
C ILE A 54 -4.14 -13.12 -5.11
N ALA A 55 -4.07 -12.93 -6.43
CA ALA A 55 -5.00 -13.57 -7.36
C ALA A 55 -4.88 -15.10 -7.34
N ALA A 56 -3.69 -15.65 -7.07
CA ALA A 56 -3.47 -17.08 -6.94
C ALA A 56 -3.77 -17.61 -5.52
N ALA A 57 -3.49 -16.82 -4.49
CA ALA A 57 -3.68 -17.16 -3.09
C ALA A 57 -4.08 -15.90 -2.30
N PRO A 58 -5.37 -15.71 -1.98
CA PRO A 58 -5.87 -14.47 -1.33
C PRO A 58 -5.21 -14.15 0.02
N GLU A 59 -4.81 -15.17 0.77
CA GLU A 59 -4.14 -15.07 2.08
C GLU A 59 -2.61 -14.96 1.96
N PHE A 60 -2.08 -14.73 0.76
CA PHE A 60 -0.64 -14.66 0.54
C PHE A 60 -0.04 -13.46 1.28
N GLU A 61 0.96 -13.74 2.11
CA GLU A 61 1.79 -12.73 2.77
C GLU A 61 3.27 -12.91 2.40
N MET A 62 4.00 -11.81 2.36
CA MET A 62 5.43 -11.82 2.07
C MET A 62 6.13 -10.69 2.80
N THR A 63 7.19 -11.03 3.54
CA THR A 63 8.09 -10.07 4.17
C THR A 63 9.48 -10.27 3.61
N GLY A 64 10.20 -9.18 3.37
CA GLY A 64 11.57 -9.26 2.90
C GLY A 64 12.35 -7.99 3.17
N ALA A 65 13.67 -8.08 3.01
CA ALA A 65 14.58 -6.95 3.11
C ALA A 65 15.32 -6.75 1.78
N THR A 66 15.65 -5.50 1.47
CA THR A 66 16.42 -5.11 0.28
C THR A 66 17.28 -3.89 0.59
N THR A 67 18.12 -3.48 -0.36
CA THR A 67 18.82 -2.19 -0.32
C THR A 67 18.41 -1.35 -1.51
N LEU A 68 17.83 -0.18 -1.22
CA LEU A 68 17.36 0.78 -2.22
C LEU A 68 18.49 1.71 -2.65
N ALA A 69 18.62 1.92 -3.96
CA ALA A 69 19.55 2.89 -4.55
C ALA A 69 19.03 4.34 -4.47
N GLY A 70 18.55 4.76 -3.29
CA GLY A 70 17.95 6.09 -3.06
C GLY A 70 18.86 7.10 -2.37
N CYS A 71 19.97 6.65 -1.78
CA CYS A 71 20.95 7.49 -1.07
C CYS A 71 22.37 7.09 -1.52
N ALA A 72 23.35 7.98 -1.34
CA ALA A 72 24.74 7.73 -1.74
C ALA A 72 25.33 6.44 -1.14
N GLU A 73 24.96 6.10 0.10
CA GLU A 73 25.42 4.91 0.82
C GLU A 73 24.49 3.69 0.63
N GLY A 74 23.48 3.79 -0.24
CA GLY A 74 22.34 2.88 -0.22
C GLY A 74 21.43 3.13 0.99
N CYS A 75 20.26 2.49 0.97
CA CYS A 75 19.29 2.58 2.06
C CYS A 75 18.66 1.20 2.29
N PRO A 76 18.96 0.51 3.39
CA PRO A 76 18.30 -0.76 3.69
C PRO A 76 16.80 -0.51 3.82
N ALA A 77 15.98 -1.44 3.36
CA ALA A 77 14.55 -1.34 3.47
C ALA A 77 13.93 -2.70 3.78
N LEU A 78 13.07 -2.72 4.77
CA LEU A 78 12.19 -3.84 5.07
C LEU A 78 10.84 -3.58 4.39
N PHE A 79 10.21 -4.61 3.84
CA PHE A 79 8.87 -4.50 3.26
C PHE A 79 7.99 -5.65 3.72
N ARG A 80 6.68 -5.39 3.75
CA ARG A 80 5.64 -6.35 4.10
C ARG A 80 4.49 -6.22 3.12
N LEU A 81 4.10 -7.35 2.54
CA LEU A 81 2.89 -7.55 1.77
C LEU A 81 1.98 -8.45 2.60
N SER A 82 0.72 -8.04 2.77
CA SER A 82 -0.30 -8.80 3.48
C SER A 82 -1.69 -8.47 2.93
N ALA A 83 -2.73 -9.12 3.45
CA ALA A 83 -4.12 -8.82 3.10
C ALA A 83 -4.52 -7.36 3.38
N VAL A 84 -3.82 -6.64 4.27
CA VAL A 84 -4.10 -5.23 4.58
C VAL A 84 -3.39 -4.24 3.65
N GLY A 85 -2.46 -4.71 2.82
CA GLY A 85 -1.74 -3.88 1.85
C GLY A 85 -0.23 -4.12 1.82
N VAL A 86 0.48 -3.13 1.28
CA VAL A 86 1.95 -3.12 1.16
C VAL A 86 2.53 -1.99 1.98
N ASP A 87 3.48 -2.31 2.85
CA ASP A 87 4.28 -1.37 3.62
C ASP A 87 5.77 -1.48 3.22
N VAL A 88 6.46 -0.33 3.15
CA VAL A 88 7.92 -0.24 2.94
C VAL A 88 8.53 0.69 3.99
N PHE A 89 9.52 0.18 4.71
CA PHE A 89 10.22 0.83 5.82
C PHE A 89 11.67 1.08 5.45
N CYS A 90 11.99 2.30 4.99
CA CYS A 90 13.34 2.69 4.63
C CYS A 90 14.21 2.90 5.88
N GLY A 91 15.49 2.60 5.80
CA GLY A 91 16.46 2.68 6.90
C GLY A 91 16.35 1.56 7.93
N VAL A 92 15.57 0.51 7.66
CA VAL A 92 15.40 -0.65 8.53
C VAL A 92 16.01 -1.86 7.83
N GLY A 93 16.91 -2.58 8.51
CA GLY A 93 17.54 -3.79 8.01
C GLY A 93 16.69 -5.05 8.25
N PRO A 94 17.21 -6.23 7.84
CA PRO A 94 16.51 -7.51 7.97
C PRO A 94 16.22 -7.93 9.43
N GLU A 95 16.92 -7.36 10.40
CA GLU A 95 16.71 -7.55 11.83
C GLU A 95 15.46 -6.85 12.39
N GLY A 96 14.80 -6.00 11.60
CA GLY A 96 13.59 -5.29 12.00
C GLY A 96 12.36 -6.19 12.12
N ASP A 97 11.48 -5.89 13.08
CA ASP A 97 10.17 -6.52 13.23
C ASP A 97 9.15 -5.85 12.30
N ALA A 98 8.89 -6.47 11.14
CA ALA A 98 7.97 -5.97 10.13
C ALA A 98 6.53 -5.80 10.65
N ASP A 99 6.08 -6.65 11.57
CA ASP A 99 4.72 -6.60 12.10
C ASP A 99 4.57 -5.47 13.12
N ALA A 100 5.57 -5.26 13.98
CA ALA A 100 5.61 -4.09 14.86
C ALA A 100 5.61 -2.79 14.05
N LEU A 101 6.37 -2.76 12.96
CA LEU A 101 6.43 -1.60 12.06
C LEU A 101 5.12 -1.38 11.30
N ALA A 102 4.41 -2.43 10.91
CA ALA A 102 3.10 -2.33 10.28
C ALA A 102 2.03 -1.80 11.25
N ARG A 103 2.07 -2.24 12.53
CA ARG A 103 1.23 -1.68 13.59
C ARG A 103 1.53 -0.19 13.82
N PHE A 104 2.80 0.17 13.90
CA PHE A 104 3.26 1.56 13.96
C PHE A 104 2.74 2.38 12.77
N ALA A 105 2.93 1.91 11.54
CA ALA A 105 2.48 2.59 10.33
C ALA A 105 0.96 2.85 10.34
N THR A 106 0.18 1.85 10.75
CA THR A 106 -1.28 1.95 10.81
C THR A 106 -1.71 3.08 11.73
N GLY A 107 -1.27 3.10 13.00
CA GLY A 107 -1.72 4.17 13.89
C GLY A 107 -1.02 5.51 13.68
N PHE A 108 0.21 5.54 13.14
CA PHE A 108 0.89 6.78 12.76
C PHE A 108 0.17 7.49 11.59
N LEU A 109 -0.27 6.74 10.58
CA LEU A 109 -0.91 7.30 9.38
C LEU A 109 -2.43 7.49 9.54
N GLU A 110 -3.10 6.59 10.26
CA GLU A 110 -4.57 6.61 10.38
C GLU A 110 -5.06 7.33 11.65
N ALA A 111 -4.16 7.71 12.57
CA ALA A 111 -4.46 8.39 13.84
C ALA A 111 -5.55 7.70 14.69
N ARG A 112 -5.74 6.38 14.52
CA ARG A 112 -6.85 5.62 15.12
C ARG A 112 -6.66 5.26 16.59
N ALA A 113 -5.42 5.16 17.08
CA ALA A 113 -5.11 4.81 18.46
C ALA A 113 -3.67 5.21 18.84
N PRO A 114 -3.36 5.37 20.14
CA PRO A 114 -1.98 5.45 20.61
C PRO A 114 -1.23 4.17 20.22
N VAL A 115 -0.13 4.31 19.48
CA VAL A 115 0.72 3.17 19.12
C VAL A 115 2.00 3.22 19.94
N PRO A 116 2.44 2.09 20.51
CA PRO A 116 3.77 1.99 21.09
C PRO A 116 4.80 2.41 20.03
N LEU A 117 5.64 3.39 20.37
CA LEU A 117 6.75 3.76 19.51
C LEU A 117 7.70 2.56 19.41
N PRO A 118 8.11 2.17 18.20
CA PRO A 118 9.15 1.17 18.07
C PRO A 118 10.45 1.75 18.67
N PRO A 119 11.38 0.91 19.17
CA PRO A 119 12.64 1.40 19.72
C PRO A 119 13.33 2.35 18.73
N ALA A 120 14.01 3.40 19.21
CA ALA A 120 14.47 4.50 18.35
C ALA A 120 15.32 4.06 17.13
N THR A 121 16.05 2.95 17.28
CA THR A 121 16.86 2.29 16.23
C THR A 121 16.04 1.66 15.10
N SER A 122 14.72 1.54 15.28
CA SER A 122 13.79 0.92 14.33
C SER A 122 12.76 1.89 13.77
N VAL A 123 12.82 3.18 14.13
CA VAL A 123 11.98 4.18 13.47
C VAL A 123 12.47 4.33 12.02
N PRO A 124 11.62 4.15 11.01
CA PRO A 124 12.06 4.23 9.61
C PRO A 124 12.53 5.64 9.25
N LEU A 125 13.49 5.73 8.33
CA LEU A 125 13.87 7.00 7.69
C LEU A 125 12.72 7.53 6.85
N ALA A 126 12.01 6.65 6.14
CA ALA A 126 10.79 6.95 5.42
C ALA A 126 9.89 5.71 5.47
N LEU A 127 8.59 5.95 5.65
CA LEU A 127 7.51 4.98 5.54
C LEU A 127 6.69 5.26 4.28
N LEU A 128 6.42 4.22 3.50
CA LEU A 128 5.44 4.21 2.41
C LEU A 128 4.43 3.10 2.66
N ARG A 129 3.15 3.39 2.43
CA ARG A 129 2.06 2.43 2.56
C ARG A 129 1.10 2.56 1.39
N VAL A 130 0.62 1.42 0.94
CA VAL A 130 -0.53 1.30 0.04
C VAL A 130 -1.51 0.34 0.71
N PRO A 131 -2.65 0.83 1.23
CA PRO A 131 -3.65 -0.06 1.80
C PRO A 131 -4.24 -0.94 0.70
N ALA A 132 -4.57 -2.18 1.05
CA ALA A 132 -5.35 -3.03 0.15
C ALA A 132 -6.69 -2.35 -0.14
N PRO A 133 -7.19 -2.42 -1.39
CA PRO A 133 -8.56 -2.02 -1.66
C PRO A 133 -9.51 -2.90 -0.84
N PRO A 134 -10.68 -2.37 -0.40
CA PRO A 134 -11.67 -3.19 0.27
C PRO A 134 -12.04 -4.35 -0.65
N ILE A 135 -11.87 -5.57 -0.17
CA ILE A 135 -12.22 -6.78 -0.90
C ILE A 135 -13.74 -6.74 -1.08
N ALA A 136 -14.23 -6.64 -2.31
CA ALA A 136 -15.65 -6.84 -2.57
C ALA A 136 -15.98 -8.29 -2.21
N GLU A 137 -17.00 -8.51 -1.36
CA GLU A 137 -17.42 -9.86 -0.97
C GLU A 137 -17.53 -10.76 -2.21
N PRO A 138 -16.99 -11.99 -2.15
CA PRO A 138 -17.11 -12.91 -3.26
C PRO A 138 -18.60 -13.18 -3.51
N LEU A 139 -19.08 -12.84 -4.72
CA LEU A 139 -20.39 -13.20 -5.23
C LEU A 139 -20.43 -14.71 -5.56
N CYS A 140 -20.14 -15.55 -4.57
CA CYS A 140 -20.48 -16.97 -4.61
C CYS A 140 -21.67 -17.18 -3.67
N ARG A 141 -22.87 -16.83 -4.15
CA ARG A 141 -24.10 -17.44 -3.63
C ARG A 141 -24.12 -18.88 -4.14
N VAL A 142 -23.74 -19.82 -3.29
CA VAL A 142 -24.03 -21.25 -3.50
C VAL A 142 -25.56 -21.36 -3.54
N SER A 143 -26.10 -21.79 -4.68
CA SER A 143 -27.52 -22.13 -4.86
C SER A 143 -27.74 -23.62 -4.62
#